data_AF-A0A934PP98-F1
#
_entry.id   AF-A0A934PP98-F1
#
_cell.length_a   1.000
_cell.length_b   1.000
_cell.length_c   1.000
_cell.angle_alpha   90.00
_cell.angle_beta   90.00
_cell.angle_gamma   90.00
#
_symmetry.space_group_name_H-M   'P 1'
#
loop_
_entity.id
_entity.type
_entity.pdbx_description
1 polymer ?
#
loop_
_entity_poly.entity_id
_entity_poly.type
_entity_poly.pdbx_seq_one_letter_code
_entity_poly.pdbx_strand_id
1 'polypeptide(L)'
;MALLSKRAMNFAYGMGAAVVIIGALFKITHFEIGPLTGTLMLSIGLVTEALIFALSAFEPVDDEYDWTLVYPELANGEKKERVKKVVETPADAQGLLSQKLDAMLKDAKIDGELMASLGNSIKNFEGAAKSISPTVDAMAGQKKYAEEMSLAAAQMESLNSLYKVQLESASRNAEANREIADNASKLKEQMQSMTANIASLNNVYGGMLSAMGNKG
;
A
#
# COMPACT_ATOMS: atom_id res chain seq x y z
N MET A 1 18.93 -10.86 -34.63
CA MET A 1 20.30 -10.38 -34.31
C MET A 1 20.13 -9.33 -33.22
N ALA A 2 20.51 -9.62 -31.97
CA ALA A 2 20.41 -8.63 -30.91
C ALA A 2 21.37 -7.47 -31.24
N LEU A 3 20.86 -6.24 -31.33
CA LEU A 3 21.65 -5.04 -31.66
C LEU A 3 22.62 -4.65 -30.54
N LEU A 4 22.40 -5.12 -29.31
CA LEU A 4 23.19 -4.80 -28.12
C LEU A 4 23.53 -6.07 -27.35
N SER A 5 24.70 -6.09 -26.71
CA SER A 5 25.11 -7.21 -25.83
C SER A 5 24.33 -7.19 -24.52
N LYS A 6 24.05 -8.37 -23.92
CA LYS A 6 23.35 -8.49 -22.62
C LYS A 6 23.99 -7.64 -21.51
N ARG A 7 25.32 -7.51 -21.50
CA ARG A 7 26.04 -6.65 -20.54
C ARG A 7 25.74 -5.17 -20.76
N ALA A 8 25.70 -4.72 -22.01
CA ALA A 8 25.34 -3.35 -22.34
C ALA A 8 23.87 -3.06 -21.99
N MET A 9 22.98 -4.03 -22.17
CA MET A 9 21.57 -3.88 -21.80
C MET A 9 21.36 -3.82 -20.29
N ASN A 10 21.99 -4.72 -19.52
CA ASN A 10 21.96 -4.66 -18.05
C ASN A 10 22.54 -3.34 -17.51
N PHE A 11 23.60 -2.82 -18.14
CA PHE A 11 24.12 -1.50 -17.82
C PHE A 11 23.12 -0.38 -18.16
N ALA A 12 22.46 -0.45 -19.30
CA ALA A 12 21.45 0.53 -19.71
C ALA A 12 20.25 0.53 -18.74
N TYR A 13 19.72 -0.63 -18.35
CA TYR A 13 18.67 -0.74 -17.32
C TYR A 13 19.11 -0.09 -15.99
N GLY A 14 20.33 -0.41 -15.53
CA GLY A 14 20.85 0.14 -14.28
C GLY A 14 21.03 1.67 -14.32
N MET A 15 21.57 2.19 -15.41
CA MET A 15 21.78 3.63 -15.60
C MET A 15 20.46 4.39 -15.80
N GLY A 16 19.52 3.83 -16.56
CA GLY A 16 18.17 4.39 -16.75
C GLY A 16 17.41 4.51 -15.44
N ALA A 17 17.36 3.43 -14.68
CA ALA A 17 16.73 3.40 -13.36
C ALA A 17 17.34 4.44 -12.41
N ALA A 18 18.68 4.60 -12.42
CA ALA A 18 19.34 5.61 -11.60
C ALA A 18 18.90 7.04 -11.96
N VAL A 19 18.82 7.38 -13.25
CA VAL A 19 18.39 8.72 -13.71
C VAL A 19 16.93 8.98 -13.32
N VAL A 20 16.04 7.98 -13.46
CA VAL A 20 14.63 8.09 -13.05
C VAL A 20 14.50 8.32 -11.54
N ILE A 21 15.24 7.57 -10.73
CA ILE A 21 15.19 7.68 -9.26
C ILE A 21 15.67 9.07 -8.82
N ILE A 22 16.76 9.58 -9.39
CA ILE A 22 17.23 10.93 -9.07
C ILE A 22 16.19 11.98 -9.53
N GLY A 23 15.48 11.73 -10.65
CA GLY A 23 14.48 12.65 -11.18
C GLY A 23 13.26 12.75 -10.28
N ALA A 24 12.79 11.59 -9.81
CA ALA A 24 11.76 11.48 -8.80
C ALA A 24 12.19 12.15 -7.48
N LEU A 25 13.44 11.93 -7.06
CA LEU A 25 14.01 12.55 -5.86
C LEU A 25 13.94 14.07 -5.95
N PHE A 26 14.39 14.68 -7.05
CA PHE A 26 14.34 16.15 -7.22
C PHE A 26 12.91 16.68 -7.23
N LYS A 27 11.97 15.91 -7.79
CA LYS A 27 10.54 16.30 -7.80
C LYS A 27 9.92 16.28 -6.41
N ILE A 28 10.22 15.29 -5.57
CA ILE A 28 9.64 15.19 -4.22
C ILE A 28 10.30 16.15 -3.23
N THR A 29 11.61 16.38 -3.34
CA THR A 29 12.34 17.29 -2.45
C THR A 29 12.19 18.76 -2.85
N HIS A 30 11.50 19.04 -3.97
CA HIS A 30 11.36 20.39 -4.55
C HIS A 30 12.74 21.06 -4.74
N PHE A 31 13.72 20.26 -5.15
CA PHE A 31 15.10 20.70 -5.27
C PHE A 31 15.33 21.34 -6.63
N GLU A 32 15.87 22.55 -6.63
CA GLU A 32 16.12 23.35 -7.83
C GLU A 32 17.58 23.81 -7.85
N ILE A 33 18.34 23.32 -8.83
CA ILE A 33 19.70 23.81 -9.11
C ILE A 33 19.66 24.58 -10.42
N GLY A 34 19.53 25.91 -10.33
CA GLY A 34 19.52 26.80 -11.49
C GLY A 34 18.40 26.43 -12.50
N PRO A 35 18.71 26.16 -13.79
CA PRO A 35 17.70 25.80 -14.78
C PRO A 35 17.14 24.37 -14.63
N LEU A 36 17.73 23.54 -13.76
CA LEU A 36 17.31 22.17 -13.52
C LEU A 36 16.26 22.13 -12.39
N THR A 37 14.99 22.10 -12.78
CA THR A 37 13.87 21.90 -11.86
C THR A 37 13.54 20.40 -11.73
N GLY A 38 12.94 20.00 -10.62
CA GLY A 38 12.51 18.61 -10.41
C GLY A 38 11.57 18.07 -11.48
N THR A 39 10.75 18.93 -12.10
CA THR A 39 9.89 18.53 -13.23
C THR A 39 10.71 18.22 -14.49
N LEU A 40 11.72 19.04 -14.80
CA LEU A 40 12.58 18.83 -15.96
C LEU A 40 13.39 17.54 -15.79
N MET A 41 13.98 17.35 -14.61
CA MET A 41 14.78 16.16 -14.32
C MET A 41 13.93 14.88 -14.38
N LEU A 42 12.74 14.89 -13.76
CA LEU A 42 11.81 13.76 -13.84
C LEU A 42 11.40 13.44 -15.28
N SER A 43 11.18 14.47 -16.11
CA SER A 43 10.83 14.28 -17.52
C SER A 43 11.95 13.61 -18.31
N ILE A 44 13.21 14.01 -18.07
CA ILE A 44 14.39 13.38 -18.68
C ILE A 44 14.50 11.91 -18.24
N GLY A 45 14.31 11.62 -16.96
CA GLY A 45 14.31 10.25 -16.44
C GLY A 45 13.24 9.38 -17.10
N LEU A 46 11.99 9.83 -17.13
CA LEU A 46 10.89 9.08 -17.73
C LEU A 46 11.07 8.84 -19.23
N VAL A 47 11.61 9.82 -19.97
CA VAL A 47 11.94 9.64 -21.40
C VAL A 47 13.06 8.63 -21.59
N THR A 48 14.08 8.66 -20.73
CA THR A 48 15.18 7.68 -20.75
C THR A 48 14.65 6.26 -20.53
N GLU A 49 13.75 6.08 -19.56
CA GLU A 49 13.12 4.79 -19.26
C GLU A 49 12.24 4.30 -20.41
N ALA A 50 11.47 5.19 -21.03
CA ALA A 50 10.64 4.85 -22.19
C ALA A 50 11.49 4.34 -23.38
N LEU A 51 12.67 4.91 -23.60
CA LEU A 51 13.60 4.46 -24.64
C LEU A 51 14.20 3.09 -24.30
N ILE A 52 14.56 2.86 -23.04
CA ILE A 52 15.11 1.57 -22.60
C ILE A 52 14.06 0.46 -22.71
N PHE A 53 12.82 0.71 -22.33
CA PHE A 53 11.70 -0.22 -22.52
C PHE A 53 11.41 -0.50 -24.00
N ALA A 54 11.52 0.50 -24.87
CA ALA A 54 11.36 0.28 -26.30
C ALA A 54 12.46 -0.63 -26.87
N LEU A 55 13.70 -0.49 -26.36
CA LEU A 55 14.84 -1.32 -26.77
C LEU A 55 14.78 -2.74 -26.20
N SER A 56 14.22 -2.93 -24.99
CA SER A 56 14.07 -4.25 -24.36
C SER A 56 13.16 -5.20 -25.14
N ALA A 57 12.16 -4.67 -25.85
CA ALA A 57 11.27 -5.47 -26.69
C ALA A 57 11.98 -6.19 -27.85
N PHE A 58 13.19 -5.75 -28.22
CA PHE A 58 14.02 -6.37 -29.25
C PHE A 58 15.08 -7.33 -28.67
N GLU A 59 15.09 -7.54 -27.36
CA GLU A 59 15.98 -8.50 -26.70
C GLU A 59 15.43 -9.92 -26.91
N PRO A 60 16.28 -10.88 -27.33
CA PRO A 60 15.84 -12.27 -27.46
C PRO A 60 15.42 -12.82 -26.10
N VAL A 61 14.30 -13.56 -26.07
CA VAL A 61 13.85 -14.29 -24.87
C VAL A 61 14.97 -15.22 -24.43
N ASP A 62 15.35 -15.16 -23.15
CA ASP A 62 16.36 -16.05 -22.59
C ASP A 62 15.89 -17.51 -22.73
N ASP A 63 16.77 -18.37 -23.25
CA ASP A 63 16.54 -19.81 -23.24
C ASP A 63 16.55 -20.28 -21.76
N GLU A 64 15.42 -20.78 -21.27
CA GLU A 64 15.38 -21.42 -19.96
C GLU A 64 16.29 -22.66 -19.98
N TYR A 65 17.14 -22.77 -18.95
CA TYR A 65 17.97 -23.96 -18.77
C TYR A 65 17.09 -25.20 -18.74
N ASP A 66 17.43 -26.21 -19.54
CA ASP A 66 16.74 -27.49 -19.54
C ASP A 66 17.04 -28.25 -18.23
N TRP A 67 16.25 -27.98 -17.20
CA TRP A 67 16.34 -28.62 -15.89
C TRP A 67 16.08 -30.12 -15.93
N THR A 68 15.53 -30.64 -17.03
CA THR A 68 15.30 -32.07 -17.26
C THR A 68 16.62 -32.85 -17.42
N LEU A 69 17.72 -32.16 -17.78
CA LEU A 69 19.06 -32.76 -17.81
C LEU A 69 19.64 -33.04 -16.41
N VAL A 70 19.20 -32.31 -15.38
CA VAL A 70 19.75 -32.37 -14.01
C VAL A 70 18.81 -33.09 -13.04
N TYR A 71 17.50 -33.04 -13.28
CA TYR A 71 16.47 -33.73 -12.48
C TYR A 71 15.52 -34.52 -13.40
N PRO A 72 15.88 -35.76 -13.77
CA PRO A 72 15.04 -36.59 -14.63
C PRO A 72 13.70 -36.98 -14.01
N GLU A 73 13.53 -36.85 -12.69
CA GLU A 73 12.26 -37.14 -12.00
C GLU A 73 11.11 -36.18 -12.38
N LEU A 74 11.40 -35.03 -12.97
CA LEU A 74 10.40 -34.11 -13.50
C LEU A 74 9.95 -34.45 -14.94
N ALA A 75 10.66 -35.35 -15.62
CA ALA A 75 10.35 -35.76 -17.00
C ALA A 75 9.18 -36.75 -17.09
N ASN A 76 8.97 -37.57 -16.04
CA ASN A 76 8.01 -38.68 -16.06
C ASN A 76 6.67 -38.31 -15.41
N GLY A 77 6.05 -37.23 -15.89
CA GLY A 77 4.71 -36.82 -15.49
C GLY A 77 3.61 -37.69 -16.11
N GLU A 78 3.53 -38.99 -15.78
CA GLU A 78 2.39 -39.83 -16.20
C GLU A 78 1.33 -39.95 -15.09
N LYS A 79 0.12 -39.47 -15.45
CA LYS A 79 -1.10 -39.54 -14.65
C LYS A 79 -1.47 -40.99 -14.34
N LYS A 80 -1.71 -41.27 -13.05
CA LYS A 80 -2.35 -42.51 -12.57
C LYS A 80 -3.70 -42.75 -13.26
N GLU A 81 -3.81 -43.82 -14.05
CA GLU A 81 -5.08 -44.49 -14.30
C GLU A 81 -5.34 -45.55 -13.22
N ARG A 82 -6.51 -45.44 -12.58
CA ARG A 82 -7.02 -46.39 -11.60
C ARG A 82 -7.63 -47.60 -12.33
N VAL A 83 -7.10 -48.79 -12.13
CA VAL A 83 -7.79 -50.05 -12.48
C VAL A 83 -8.38 -50.70 -11.23
N LYS A 84 -9.63 -51.16 -11.39
CA LYS A 84 -10.54 -51.75 -10.40
C LYS A 84 -10.11 -53.15 -9.89
N LYS A 85 -10.28 -53.32 -8.58
CA LYS A 85 -11.01 -54.39 -7.84
C LYS A 85 -10.45 -55.83 -7.82
N VAL A 86 -10.14 -56.33 -6.61
CA VAL A 86 -10.69 -57.61 -6.09
C VAL A 86 -11.03 -57.45 -4.60
N VAL A 87 -12.22 -57.93 -4.25
CA VAL A 87 -12.75 -58.03 -2.88
C VAL A 87 -12.32 -59.39 -2.34
N GLU A 88 -11.66 -59.45 -1.19
CA GLU A 88 -11.55 -60.68 -0.41
C GLU A 88 -11.89 -60.43 1.06
N THR A 89 -12.54 -61.44 1.62
CA THR A 89 -13.39 -61.47 2.83
C THR A 89 -12.62 -61.45 4.16
N PRO A 90 -13.28 -61.06 5.28
CA PRO A 90 -12.64 -60.80 6.56
C PRO A 90 -12.78 -61.99 7.52
N ALA A 91 -11.85 -62.96 7.48
CA ALA A 91 -11.83 -64.04 8.46
C ALA A 91 -10.45 -64.44 8.99
N ASP A 92 -9.35 -64.12 8.31
CA ASP A 92 -8.00 -64.51 8.75
C ASP A 92 -7.12 -63.32 9.17
N ALA A 93 -7.73 -62.18 9.49
CA ALA A 93 -7.00 -60.93 9.75
C ALA A 93 -6.13 -61.00 11.01
N GLN A 94 -6.58 -61.57 12.14
CA GLN A 94 -5.81 -61.53 13.39
C GLN A 94 -4.57 -62.45 13.41
N GLY A 95 -4.66 -63.66 12.84
CA GLY A 95 -3.55 -64.63 12.84
C GLY A 95 -2.46 -64.29 11.82
N LEU A 96 -2.86 -63.82 10.64
CA LEU A 96 -1.95 -63.36 9.61
C LEU A 96 -1.36 -61.99 9.94
N LEU A 97 -2.07 -61.07 10.63
CA LEU A 97 -1.47 -59.80 11.05
C LEU A 97 -0.37 -60.02 12.08
N SER A 98 -0.56 -60.82 13.12
CA SER A 98 0.51 -61.09 14.10
C SER A 98 1.68 -61.86 13.47
N GLN A 99 1.44 -62.88 12.64
CA GLN A 99 2.53 -63.59 11.95
C GLN A 99 3.23 -62.73 10.90
N LYS A 100 2.52 -61.79 10.25
CA LYS A 100 3.09 -60.86 9.27
C LYS A 100 3.73 -59.64 9.93
N LEU A 101 3.34 -59.29 11.15
CA LEU A 101 4.02 -58.30 12.01
C LEU A 101 5.28 -58.89 12.63
N ASP A 102 5.23 -60.13 13.15
CA ASP A 102 6.41 -60.87 13.64
C ASP A 102 7.36 -61.21 12.49
N ALA A 103 6.84 -61.58 11.31
CA ALA A 103 7.66 -61.73 10.11
C ALA A 103 8.22 -60.36 9.68
N MET A 104 7.46 -59.25 9.72
CA MET A 104 8.05 -57.92 9.46
C MET A 104 9.10 -57.53 10.51
N LEU A 105 8.91 -57.82 11.79
CA LEU A 105 9.87 -57.52 12.87
C LEU A 105 11.10 -58.43 12.83
N LYS A 106 10.98 -59.62 12.24
CA LYS A 106 12.06 -60.61 12.09
C LYS A 106 12.81 -60.47 10.76
N ASP A 107 12.12 -60.04 9.70
CA ASP A 107 12.62 -59.88 8.33
C ASP A 107 13.13 -58.45 8.08
N ALA A 108 12.47 -57.44 8.65
CA ALA A 108 13.14 -56.20 9.03
C ALA A 108 13.88 -56.50 10.34
N LYS A 109 15.04 -57.17 10.24
CA LYS A 109 16.10 -56.91 11.21
C LYS A 109 16.07 -55.41 11.46
N ILE A 110 15.79 -55.00 12.70
CA ILE A 110 15.97 -53.61 13.10
C ILE A 110 17.47 -53.39 13.01
N ASP A 111 17.93 -53.18 11.79
CA ASP A 111 19.31 -53.00 11.44
C ASP A 111 19.72 -51.70 12.12
N GLY A 112 20.94 -51.64 12.65
CA GLY A 112 21.42 -50.44 13.33
C GLY A 112 21.24 -49.18 12.47
N GLU A 113 21.26 -49.38 11.16
CA GLU A 113 21.02 -48.37 10.12
C GLU A 113 19.56 -47.87 10.03
N LEU A 114 18.55 -48.73 10.24
CA LEU A 114 17.14 -48.30 10.26
C LEU A 114 16.81 -47.53 11.54
N MET A 115 17.37 -47.96 12.67
CA MET A 115 17.28 -47.20 13.93
C MET A 115 18.05 -45.88 13.86
N ALA A 116 19.22 -45.87 13.22
CA ALA A 116 19.99 -44.65 13.00
C ALA A 116 19.27 -43.68 12.06
N SER A 117 18.65 -44.16 10.98
CA SER A 117 17.89 -43.32 10.05
C SER A 117 16.60 -42.80 10.66
N LEU A 118 15.90 -43.59 11.49
CA LEU A 118 14.75 -43.11 12.28
C LEU A 118 15.19 -42.07 13.31
N GLY A 119 16.30 -42.31 14.02
CA GLY A 119 16.88 -41.35 14.96
C GLY A 119 17.29 -40.04 14.27
N ASN A 120 17.92 -40.13 13.09
CA ASN A 120 18.24 -38.98 12.26
C ASN A 120 16.98 -38.26 11.77
N SER A 121 15.92 -38.99 11.42
CA SER A 121 14.64 -38.41 10.99
C SER A 121 13.94 -37.67 12.12
N ILE A 122 13.93 -38.24 13.34
CA ILE A 122 13.38 -37.58 14.54
C ILE A 122 14.21 -36.34 14.89
N LYS A 123 15.54 -36.42 14.81
CA LYS A 123 16.45 -35.29 15.07
C LYS A 123 16.29 -34.17 14.03
N ASN A 124 16.11 -34.53 12.76
CA ASN A 124 15.83 -33.58 11.68
C ASN A 124 14.44 -32.94 11.86
N PHE A 125 13.44 -33.70 12.29
CA PHE A 125 12.10 -33.18 12.59
C PHE A 125 12.11 -32.23 13.79
N GLU A 126 12.87 -32.54 14.85
CA GLU A 126 13.08 -31.64 15.99
C GLU A 126 13.72 -30.32 15.53
N GLY A 127 14.74 -30.39 14.66
CA GLY A 127 15.38 -29.23 14.06
C GLY A 127 14.42 -28.37 13.22
N ALA A 128 13.59 -29.01 12.40
CA ALA A 128 12.57 -28.33 11.61
C ALA A 128 11.49 -27.69 12.50
N ALA A 129 11.02 -28.39 13.53
CA ALA A 129 10.03 -27.88 14.48
C ALA A 129 10.56 -26.68 15.28
N LYS A 130 11.82 -26.72 15.73
CA LYS A 130 12.49 -25.58 16.38
C LYS A 130 12.64 -24.38 15.45
N SER A 131 12.81 -24.62 14.15
CA SER A 131 12.92 -23.57 13.14
C SER A 131 11.58 -22.91 12.81
N ILE A 132 10.45 -23.60 13.03
CA ILE A 132 9.10 -23.06 12.81
C ILE A 132 8.71 -22.04 13.90
N SER A 133 9.10 -22.25 15.15
CA SER A 133 8.75 -21.34 16.27
C SER A 133 9.10 -19.87 15.99
N PRO A 134 10.34 -19.51 15.59
CA PRO A 134 10.67 -18.12 15.27
C PRO A 134 9.98 -17.62 14.00
N THR A 135 9.61 -18.49 13.05
CA THR A 135 8.81 -18.10 11.88
C THR A 135 7.38 -17.73 12.28
N VAL A 136 6.77 -18.43 13.22
CA VAL A 136 5.43 -18.11 13.74
C VAL A 136 5.43 -16.77 14.45
N ASP A 137 6.44 -16.49 15.27
CA ASP A 137 6.60 -15.19 15.94
C ASP A 137 6.82 -14.04 14.93
N ALA A 138 7.64 -14.28 13.90
CA ALA A 138 7.84 -13.32 12.82
C ALA A 138 6.55 -13.06 12.01
N MET A 139 5.76 -14.10 11.73
CA MET A 139 4.45 -13.95 11.07
C MET A 139 3.44 -13.17 11.93
N ALA A 140 3.45 -13.36 13.24
CA ALA A 140 2.63 -12.57 14.16
C ALA A 140 3.06 -11.09 14.16
N GLY A 141 4.37 -10.82 14.13
CA GLY A 141 4.91 -9.47 13.98
C GLY A 141 4.51 -8.82 12.64
N GLN A 142 4.58 -9.56 11.54
CA GLN A 142 4.19 -9.10 10.21
C GLN A 142 2.69 -8.76 10.15
N LYS A 143 1.84 -9.60 10.75
CA LYS A 143 0.40 -9.37 10.82
C LYS A 143 0.09 -8.10 11.62
N LYS A 144 0.72 -7.94 12.80
CA LYS A 144 0.56 -6.75 13.63
C LYS A 144 1.05 -5.49 12.90
N TYR A 145 2.16 -5.58 12.18
CA TYR A 145 2.66 -4.48 11.37
C TYR A 145 1.67 -4.08 10.26
N ALA A 146 1.07 -5.05 9.58
CA ALA A 146 0.05 -4.78 8.57
C ALA A 146 -1.21 -4.13 9.17
N GLU A 147 -1.66 -4.58 10.34
CA GLU A 147 -2.77 -3.97 11.08
C GLU A 147 -2.46 -2.53 11.48
N GLU A 148 -1.29 -2.26 12.08
CA GLU A 148 -0.86 -0.90 12.45
C GLU A 148 -0.71 0.02 11.22
N MET A 149 -0.19 -0.48 10.11
CA MET A 149 -0.11 0.28 8.86
C MET A 149 -1.51 0.64 8.32
N SER A 150 -2.45 -0.29 8.38
CA SER A 150 -3.84 -0.04 7.99
C SER A 150 -4.50 1.00 8.89
N LEU A 151 -4.23 0.95 10.19
CA LEU A 151 -4.72 1.91 11.17
C LEU A 151 -4.14 3.30 10.91
N ALA A 152 -2.83 3.39 10.67
CA ALA A 152 -2.15 4.62 10.32
C ALA A 152 -2.69 5.25 9.03
N ALA A 153 -2.97 4.43 8.00
CA ALA A 153 -3.59 4.90 6.76
C ALA A 153 -4.97 5.52 7.00
N ALA A 154 -5.82 4.85 7.79
CA ALA A 154 -7.14 5.38 8.17
C ALA A 154 -7.03 6.67 8.98
N GLN A 155 -6.05 6.77 9.89
CA GLN A 155 -5.79 7.99 10.64
C GLN A 155 -5.30 9.13 9.75
N MET A 156 -4.43 8.87 8.77
CA MET A 156 -4.00 9.86 7.79
C MET A 156 -5.16 10.37 6.93
N GLU A 157 -6.07 9.49 6.51
CA GLU A 157 -7.27 9.88 5.77
C GLU A 157 -8.17 10.79 6.60
N SER A 158 -8.41 10.42 7.87
CA SER A 158 -9.14 11.26 8.83
C SER A 158 -8.46 12.61 9.02
N LEU A 159 -7.13 12.65 9.12
CA LEU A 159 -6.37 13.89 9.28
C LEU A 159 -6.48 14.79 8.04
N ASN A 160 -6.46 14.22 6.83
CA ASN A 160 -6.71 14.96 5.59
C ASN A 160 -8.13 15.54 5.56
N SER A 161 -9.12 14.75 5.97
CA SER A 161 -10.51 15.19 6.08
C SER A 161 -10.67 16.35 7.08
N LEU A 162 -10.06 16.24 8.27
CA LEU A 162 -10.05 17.31 9.26
C LEU A 162 -9.38 18.58 8.74
N TYR A 163 -8.28 18.47 7.99
CA TYR A 163 -7.65 19.62 7.34
C TYR A 163 -8.58 20.30 6.33
N LYS A 164 -9.32 19.54 5.51
CA LYS A 164 -10.31 20.09 4.59
C LYS A 164 -11.44 20.80 5.35
N VAL A 165 -11.98 20.19 6.39
CA VAL A 165 -13.04 20.79 7.23
C VAL A 165 -12.54 22.06 7.91
N GLN A 166 -11.31 22.09 8.40
CA GLN A 166 -10.70 23.27 9.02
C GLN A 166 -10.51 24.41 8.02
N LEU A 167 -10.04 24.10 6.81
CA LEU A 167 -9.89 25.09 5.75
C LEU A 167 -11.25 25.67 5.34
N GLU A 168 -12.26 24.82 5.16
CA GLU A 168 -13.61 25.23 4.84
C GLU A 168 -14.22 26.07 5.97
N SER A 169 -14.03 25.66 7.23
CA SER A 169 -14.50 26.41 8.40
C SER A 169 -13.81 27.77 8.53
N ALA A 170 -12.51 27.87 8.23
CA ALA A 170 -11.78 29.13 8.20
C ALA A 170 -12.31 30.05 7.09
N SER A 171 -12.60 29.50 5.90
CA SER A 171 -13.23 30.25 4.80
C SER A 171 -14.61 30.76 5.18
N ARG A 172 -15.48 29.89 5.73
CA ARG A 172 -16.81 30.26 6.20
C ARG A 172 -16.76 31.32 7.30
N ASN A 173 -15.82 31.21 8.25
CA ASN A 173 -15.62 32.24 9.28
C ASN A 173 -15.16 33.57 8.69
N ALA A 174 -14.24 33.56 7.73
CA ALA A 174 -13.78 34.78 7.08
C ALA A 174 -14.91 35.47 6.31
N GLU A 175 -15.77 34.69 5.65
CA GLU A 175 -16.95 35.20 4.95
C GLU A 175 -18.01 35.75 5.92
N ALA A 176 -18.32 35.02 6.99
CA ALA A 176 -19.21 35.50 8.05
C ALA A 176 -18.70 36.80 8.68
N ASN A 177 -17.40 36.92 8.94
CA ASN A 177 -16.80 38.16 9.46
C ASN A 177 -16.93 39.32 8.46
N ARG A 178 -16.82 39.07 7.15
CA ARG A 178 -17.06 40.09 6.12
C ARG A 178 -18.52 40.53 6.11
N GLU A 179 -19.45 39.60 6.15
CA GLU A 179 -20.88 39.91 6.21
C GLU A 179 -21.25 40.70 7.46
N ILE A 180 -20.70 40.33 8.63
CA ILE A 180 -20.90 41.08 9.88
C ILE A 180 -20.36 42.51 9.75
N ALA A 181 -19.17 42.69 9.17
CA ALA A 181 -18.60 44.02 8.96
C ALA A 181 -19.43 44.88 8.01
N ASP A 182 -19.92 44.30 6.92
CA ASP A 182 -20.79 44.98 5.95
C ASP A 182 -22.14 45.36 6.56
N ASN A 183 -22.76 44.45 7.31
CA ASN A 183 -24.00 44.70 8.04
C ASN A 183 -23.82 45.78 9.13
N ALA A 184 -22.69 45.78 9.84
CA ALA A 184 -22.37 46.83 10.80
C ALA A 184 -22.23 48.20 10.13
N SER A 185 -21.66 48.26 8.92
CA SER A 185 -21.58 49.48 8.12
C SER A 185 -22.98 49.98 7.72
N LYS A 186 -23.82 49.10 7.17
CA LYS A 186 -25.21 49.43 6.81
C LYS A 186 -26.05 49.87 8.01
N LEU A 187 -25.89 49.20 9.15
CA LEU A 187 -26.55 49.59 10.39
C LEU A 187 -26.13 50.99 10.82
N LYS A 188 -24.83 51.32 10.73
CA LYS A 188 -24.32 52.66 11.02
C LYS A 188 -24.95 53.71 10.10
N GLU A 189 -25.07 53.44 8.80
CA GLU A 189 -25.73 54.35 7.84
C GLU A 189 -27.21 54.55 8.19
N GLN A 190 -27.94 53.48 8.49
CA GLN A 190 -29.35 53.56 8.91
C GLN A 190 -29.51 54.36 10.21
N MET A 191 -28.63 54.16 11.18
CA MET A 191 -28.64 54.92 12.44
C MET A 191 -28.35 56.40 12.22
N GLN A 192 -27.42 56.75 11.34
CA GLN A 192 -27.16 58.14 10.95
C GLN A 192 -28.38 58.78 10.26
N SER A 193 -29.01 58.06 9.32
CA SER A 193 -30.24 58.52 8.66
C SER A 193 -31.38 58.71 9.65
N MET A 194 -31.59 57.76 10.56
CA MET A 194 -32.58 57.86 11.63
C MET A 194 -32.31 59.07 12.55
N THR A 195 -31.06 59.30 12.92
CA THR A 195 -30.66 60.46 13.74
C THR A 195 -30.94 61.78 13.02
N ALA A 196 -30.61 61.86 11.72
CA ALA A 196 -30.90 63.03 10.89
C ALA A 196 -32.41 63.29 10.76
N ASN A 197 -33.21 62.23 10.58
CA ASN A 197 -34.68 62.33 10.52
C ASN A 197 -35.27 62.79 11.86
N ILE A 198 -34.80 62.27 13.00
CA ILE A 198 -35.23 62.73 14.33
C ILE A 198 -34.85 64.19 14.55
N ALA A 199 -33.65 64.60 14.16
CA ALA A 199 -33.23 66.00 14.24
C ALA A 199 -34.10 66.92 13.37
N SER A 200 -34.45 66.48 12.15
CA SER A 200 -35.36 67.20 11.25
C SER A 200 -36.76 67.33 11.86
N LEU A 201 -37.33 66.24 12.37
CA LEU A 201 -38.62 66.25 13.06
C LEU A 201 -38.60 67.21 14.26
N ASN A 202 -37.58 67.13 15.11
CA ASN A 202 -37.43 68.03 16.26
C ASN A 202 -37.36 69.50 15.83
N ASN A 203 -36.67 69.82 14.73
CA ASN A 203 -36.65 71.17 14.18
C ASN A 203 -38.03 71.63 13.68
N VAL A 204 -38.78 70.77 13.00
CA VAL A 204 -40.16 71.09 12.53
C VAL A 204 -41.11 71.27 13.72
N TYR A 205 -41.06 70.39 14.72
CA TYR A 205 -41.85 70.52 15.94
C TYR A 205 -41.48 71.78 16.73
N GLY A 206 -40.19 72.10 16.83
CA GLY A 206 -39.71 73.35 17.42
C GLY A 206 -40.22 74.58 16.67
N GLY A 207 -40.12 74.59 15.34
CA GLY A 207 -40.64 75.67 14.49
C GLY A 207 -42.16 75.83 14.60
N MET A 208 -42.91 74.73 14.70
CA MET A 208 -44.35 74.74 14.88
C MET A 208 -44.76 75.23 16.27
N LEU A 209 -44.05 74.82 17.32
CA LEU A 209 -44.25 75.32 18.69
C LEU A 209 -43.92 76.80 18.80
N SER A 210 -42.82 77.28 18.20
CA SER A 210 -42.51 78.72 18.12
C SER A 210 -43.58 79.49 17.35
N ALA A 211 -44.11 78.94 16.26
CA ALA A 211 -45.19 79.55 15.49
C ALA A 211 -46.55 79.54 16.22
N MET A 212 -46.81 78.55 17.07
CA MET A 212 -48.00 78.50 17.94
C MET A 212 -47.87 79.40 19.18
N GLY A 213 -46.69 79.48 19.79
CA GLY A 213 -46.43 80.31 20.97
C GLY A 213 -46.36 81.81 20.67
N ASN A 214 -46.02 82.19 19.44
CA ASN A 214 -45.95 83.60 19.01
C ASN A 214 -47.30 84.15 18.48
N LYS A 215 -48.40 83.40 18.67
CA LYS A 215 -49.78 83.79 18.29
C LYS A 215 -50.67 84.11 19.52
N GLY A 216 -50.08 84.25 20.70
CA GLY A 216 -50.73 84.72 21.93
C GLY A 216 -50.33 86.14 22.26
#